data_AF-A0A329UY72-F1
#
_entry.id   AF-A0A329UY72-F1
#
_cell.length_a   1.000
_cell.length_b   1.000
_cell.length_c   1.000
_cell.angle_alpha   90.00
_cell.angle_beta   90.00
_cell.angle_gamma   90.00
#
_symmetry.space_group_name_H-M   'P 1'
#
loop_
_entity.id
_entity.type
_entity.pdbx_description
1 polymer ?
#
loop_
_entity_poly.entity_id
_entity_poly.type
_entity_poly.pdbx_seq_one_letter_code
_entity_poly.pdbx_strand_id
1 'polypeptide(L)'
;MPIKNAIHSQQVYDPTDESIMAEQELCMERLYDYNHTRPSEHAKRAQLLKEMLAECGAGCWIEPPFHANWGGKHKHLGDFLLR
;
A
#
# COMPACT_ATOMS: atom_id res chain seq x y z
N MET A 1 3.97 14.44 -20.57
CA MET A 1 4.50 13.25 -19.88
C MET A 1 3.32 12.34 -19.58
N PRO A 2 3.42 11.00 -19.71
CA PRO A 2 2.40 10.12 -19.15
C PRO A 2 2.20 10.45 -17.67
N ILE A 3 0.96 10.53 -17.19
CA ILE A 3 0.63 10.89 -15.80
C ILE A 3 1.36 10.00 -14.78
N LYS A 4 1.54 8.71 -15.07
CA LYS A 4 2.36 7.79 -14.24
C LYS A 4 3.81 8.27 -14.03
N ASN A 5 4.39 8.96 -15.01
CA ASN A 5 5.74 9.53 -14.90
C ASN A 5 5.73 10.83 -14.10
N ALA A 6 4.59 11.54 -14.03
CA ALA A 6 4.47 12.80 -13.30
C ALA A 6 4.62 12.60 -11.78
N ILE A 7 4.06 11.52 -11.21
CA ILE A 7 4.16 11.20 -9.77
C ILE A 7 5.61 11.08 -9.30
N HIS A 8 6.51 10.59 -10.16
CA HIS A 8 7.93 10.38 -9.86
C HIS A 8 8.85 11.48 -10.40
N SER A 9 8.28 12.50 -11.05
CA SER A 9 9.05 13.55 -11.74
C SER A 9 9.63 14.64 -10.82
N GLN A 10 9.24 14.65 -9.54
CA GLN A 10 9.51 15.74 -8.57
C GLN A 10 8.90 17.10 -8.96
N GLN A 11 8.07 17.16 -10.00
CA GLN A 11 7.31 18.33 -10.39
C GLN A 11 5.91 18.32 -9.77
N VAL A 12 5.25 19.47 -9.78
CA VAL A 12 3.82 19.56 -9.45
C VAL A 12 3.02 18.75 -10.48
N TYR A 13 2.10 17.94 -10.00
CA TYR A 13 1.14 17.17 -10.80
C TYR A 13 -0.25 17.33 -10.20
N ASP A 14 -1.28 17.04 -10.99
CA ASP A 14 -2.66 16.99 -10.53
C ASP A 14 -2.94 15.60 -9.91
N PRO A 15 -3.12 15.47 -8.59
CA PRO A 15 -3.42 14.18 -7.97
C PRO A 15 -4.84 13.70 -8.23
N THR A 16 -5.72 14.55 -8.80
CA THR A 16 -7.12 14.23 -9.10
C THR A 16 -7.35 13.71 -10.52
N ASP A 17 -6.28 13.56 -11.31
CA ASP A 17 -6.33 12.91 -12.61
C ASP A 17 -7.02 11.53 -12.51
N GLU A 18 -7.95 11.25 -13.42
CA GLU A 18 -8.79 10.05 -13.37
C GLU A 18 -7.97 8.74 -13.31
N SER A 19 -6.82 8.70 -14.00
CA SER A 19 -5.97 7.52 -14.01
C SER A 19 -5.22 7.31 -12.69
N ILE A 20 -4.88 8.39 -11.99
CA ILE A 20 -4.31 8.36 -10.64
C ILE A 20 -5.36 7.88 -9.65
N MET A 21 -6.54 8.51 -9.68
CA MET A 21 -7.63 8.18 -8.77
C MET A 21 -8.08 6.72 -8.92
N ALA A 22 -8.22 6.23 -10.16
CA ALA A 22 -8.59 4.84 -10.43
C ALA A 22 -7.54 3.84 -9.90
N GLU A 23 -6.25 4.16 -10.04
CA GLU A 23 -5.19 3.30 -9.52
C GLU A 23 -5.10 3.35 -7.99
N GLN A 24 -5.30 4.52 -7.41
CA GLN A 24 -5.34 4.72 -5.96
C GLN A 24 -6.50 3.96 -5.33
N GLU A 25 -7.70 4.00 -5.92
CA GLU A 25 -8.88 3.28 -5.44
C GLU A 25 -8.60 1.77 -5.32
N LEU A 26 -7.97 1.16 -6.31
CA LEU A 26 -7.57 -0.26 -6.26
C LEU A 26 -6.57 -0.58 -5.14
N CYS A 27 -5.73 0.38 -4.75
CA CYS A 27 -4.85 0.23 -3.59
C CYS A 27 -5.61 0.35 -2.28
N MET A 28 -6.59 1.27 -2.23
CA MET A 28 -7.42 1.49 -1.05
C MET A 28 -8.35 0.30 -0.77
N GLU A 29 -8.89 -0.36 -1.79
CA GLU A 29 -9.68 -1.59 -1.63
C GLU A 29 -8.87 -2.72 -0.95
N ARG A 30 -7.61 -2.92 -1.37
CA ARG A 30 -6.72 -3.90 -0.71
C ARG A 30 -6.38 -3.50 0.73
N LEU A 31 -6.13 -2.21 0.96
CA LEU A 31 -5.89 -1.70 2.31
C LEU A 31 -7.11 -1.92 3.22
N TYR A 32 -8.31 -1.76 2.67
CA TYR A 32 -9.56 -2.04 3.39
C TYR A 32 -9.65 -3.51 3.80
N ASP A 33 -9.39 -4.44 2.88
CA ASP A 33 -9.38 -5.88 3.16
C ASP A 33 -8.39 -6.23 4.28
N TYR A 34 -7.19 -5.64 4.23
CA TYR A 34 -6.18 -5.81 5.28
C TYR A 34 -6.66 -5.30 6.64
N ASN A 35 -7.22 -4.10 6.67
CA ASN A 35 -7.72 -3.49 7.90
C ASN A 35 -8.90 -4.24 8.53
N HIS A 36 -9.64 -5.02 7.74
CA HIS A 36 -10.78 -5.82 8.19
C HIS A 36 -10.45 -7.29 8.47
N THR A 37 -9.16 -7.66 8.48
CA THR A 37 -8.75 -9.00 8.91
C THR A 37 -8.93 -9.21 10.41
N ARG A 38 -9.41 -10.39 10.81
CA ARG A 38 -9.50 -10.80 12.22
C ARG A 38 -8.10 -11.01 12.81
N PRO A 39 -7.93 -10.86 14.13
CA PRO A 39 -6.65 -11.10 14.80
C PRO A 39 -6.04 -12.49 14.52
N SER A 40 -6.87 -13.50 14.32
CA SER A 40 -6.43 -14.88 14.03
C SER A 40 -5.99 -15.12 12.58
N GLU A 41 -6.23 -14.18 11.66
CA GLU A 41 -5.96 -14.35 10.22
C GLU A 41 -4.50 -13.98 9.86
N HIS A 42 -3.53 -14.52 10.61
CA HIS A 42 -2.10 -14.17 10.46
C HIS A 42 -1.57 -14.41 9.03
N ALA A 43 -1.88 -15.56 8.44
CA ALA A 43 -1.43 -15.90 7.09
C ALA A 43 -2.00 -14.94 6.02
N LYS A 44 -3.28 -14.57 6.16
CA LYS A 44 -3.94 -13.60 5.27
C LYS A 44 -3.33 -12.21 5.42
N ARG A 45 -3.06 -11.75 6.65
CA ARG A 45 -2.37 -10.47 6.91
C ARG A 45 -0.99 -10.43 6.25
N ALA A 46 -0.21 -11.50 6.40
CA ALA A 46 1.12 -11.60 5.80
C ALA A 46 1.08 -11.60 4.26
N GLN A 47 0.09 -12.28 3.67
CA GLN A 47 -0.13 -12.25 2.22
C GLN A 47 -0.49 -10.85 1.73
N LEU A 48 -1.48 -10.21 2.36
CA LEU A 48 -1.93 -8.87 1.98
C LEU A 48 -0.80 -7.84 2.09
N LEU A 49 0.02 -7.88 3.15
CA LEU A 49 1.19 -7.00 3.26
C LEU A 49 2.17 -7.17 2.09
N LYS A 50 2.41 -8.40 1.63
CA LYS A 50 3.29 -8.65 0.47
C LYS A 50 2.69 -8.19 -0.85
N GLU A 51 1.37 -8.27 -1.00
CA GLU A 51 0.66 -7.82 -2.21
C GLU A 51 0.53 -6.30 -2.27
N MET A 52 0.41 -5.65 -1.11
CA MET A 52 0.16 -4.21 -0.99
C MET A 52 1.43 -3.36 -1.04
N LEU A 53 2.55 -3.84 -0.50
CA LEU A 53 3.79 -3.07 -0.36
C LEU A 53 4.67 -3.21 -1.59
N ALA A 54 5.48 -2.18 -1.87
CA ALA A 54 6.52 -2.29 -2.91
C ALA A 54 7.55 -3.35 -2.55
N GLU A 55 7.86 -3.45 -1.26
CA GLU A 55 8.79 -4.42 -0.69
C GLU A 55 8.40 -4.70 0.75
N CYS A 56 8.37 -5.97 1.11
CA CYS A 56 8.03 -6.45 2.45
C CYS A 56 9.08 -7.47 2.89
N GLY A 57 10.03 -7.01 3.71
CA GLY A 57 11.10 -7.83 4.29
C GLY A 57 10.57 -8.98 5.15
N ALA A 58 11.46 -9.90 5.48
CA ALA A 58 11.14 -11.08 6.29
C ALA A 58 10.66 -10.66 7.68
N GLY A 59 9.58 -11.29 8.18
CA GLY A 59 9.08 -11.03 9.53
C GLY A 59 8.42 -9.66 9.76
N CYS A 60 8.11 -8.92 8.70
CA CYS A 60 7.33 -7.69 8.80
C CYS A 60 5.91 -7.94 9.31
N TRP A 61 5.49 -7.08 10.23
CA TRP A 61 4.13 -7.03 10.76
C TRP A 61 3.71 -5.59 10.99
N ILE A 62 2.49 -5.30 10.58
CA ILE A 62 1.78 -4.07 10.94
C ILE A 62 0.51 -4.53 11.67
N GLU A 63 0.15 -3.92 12.79
CA GLU A 63 -1.15 -4.16 13.40
C GLU A 63 -2.21 -3.30 12.71
N PRO A 64 -3.32 -3.88 12.23
CA PRO A 64 -4.45 -3.09 11.75
C PRO A 64 -5.02 -2.16 12.83
N PRO A 65 -5.48 -0.94 12.48
CA PRO A 65 -5.56 -0.39 11.13
C PRO A 65 -4.26 0.27 10.65
N PHE A 66 -3.93 0.03 9.38
CA PHE A 66 -2.90 0.72 8.62
C PHE A 66 -3.52 1.83 7.75
N HIS A 67 -2.87 3.00 7.69
CA HIS A 67 -3.31 4.13 6.87
C HIS A 67 -2.19 4.61 5.95
N ALA A 68 -2.43 4.57 4.64
CA ALA A 68 -1.50 5.06 3.63
C ALA A 68 -2.23 5.51 2.36
N ASN A 69 -1.83 6.65 1.80
CA ASN A 69 -2.48 7.29 0.63
C ASN A 69 -2.55 6.37 -0.62
N TRP A 70 -1.64 5.42 -0.76
CA TRP A 70 -1.58 4.47 -1.89
C TRP A 70 -1.69 3.01 -1.41
N GLY A 71 -2.38 2.76 -0.30
CA GLY A 71 -2.53 1.40 0.25
C GLY A 71 -1.22 0.68 0.59
N GLY A 72 -0.08 1.39 0.67
CA GLY A 72 1.24 0.80 0.87
C GLY A 72 2.07 0.58 -0.40
N LYS A 73 1.51 0.79 -1.61
CA LYS A 73 2.12 0.46 -2.91
C LYS A 73 3.55 0.98 -3.13
N HIS A 74 3.91 2.10 -2.51
CA HIS A 74 5.22 2.73 -2.65
C HIS A 74 6.08 2.61 -1.39
N LYS A 75 5.68 1.77 -0.43
CA LYS A 75 6.39 1.57 0.83
C LYS A 75 7.30 0.36 0.73
N HIS A 76 8.54 0.57 1.13
CA HIS A 76 9.56 -0.47 1.25
C HIS A 76 9.84 -0.68 2.73
N LEU A 77 9.62 -1.91 3.21
CA LEU A 77 9.89 -2.30 4.59
C LEU A 77 11.03 -3.31 4.60
N GLY A 78 12.08 -3.03 5.37
CA GLY A 78 13.16 -3.97 5.64
C GLY A 78 12.74 -5.05 6.64
N ASP A 79 13.63 -6.00 6.91
CA ASP A 79 13.33 -7.16 7.74
C ASP A 79 12.95 -6.79 9.20
N PHE A 80 12.05 -7.59 9.76
CA PHE A 80 11.61 -7.60 11.17
C PHE A 80 11.00 -6.29 11.66
N LEU A 81 10.39 -5.52 10.76
CA LEU A 81 9.65 -4.32 11.14
C LEU A 81 8.34 -4.71 11.86
N LEU A 82 8.15 -4.11 13.04
CA LEU A 82 6.94 -4.24 13.86
C LEU A 82 6.35 -2.84 14.06
N ARG A 83 5.10 -2.64 13.62
CA ARG A 83 4.38 -1.36 13.71
C ARG A 83 2.95 -1.55 14.17
#